data_AF-A0A377M6M9-F1
#
_entry.id   AF-A0A377M6M9-F1
#
_cell.length_a   1.000
_cell.length_b   1.000
_cell.length_c   1.000
_cell.angle_alpha   90.00
_cell.angle_beta   90.00
_cell.angle_gamma   90.00
#
_symmetry.space_group_name_H-M   'P 1'
#
loop_
_entity.id
_entity.type
_entity.pdbx_description
1 polymer ?
#
loop_
_entity_poly.entity_id
_entity_poly.type
_entity_poly.pdbx_seq_one_letter_code
_entity_poly.pdbx_strand_id
1 'polypeptide(L)'
;MDNLTIITEINGREADHWNTAGLQRNAAELLSALSEFATLNPGDAILLGTPQSRVEIRPGDRVRILAEGFPALENPVVDERDVAMAQGAHPHPTLFALGLNYADHASELAFTPPTEPLVFIKAPNTFNGDNQTSVRPDNVEYMHYEAELVVVIGKTARKVSEAEAMDFVAGYTVCNDYAIRDYLENYYRPNLRVKSRDGLTPISPNIVPKAAIPDPHNLTLRTFVNGELRQEGTTADLIFSIPYLIAYLSEFMTLQPGDMIATGTPKGLSDVVPGDEVVVEVEGVGRLVNRIVSEETAK
;
A
#
# COMPACT_ATOMS: atom_id res chain seq x y z
N MET A 1 -16.25 -19.55 16.64
CA MET A 1 -15.04 -19.47 17.49
C MET A 1 -15.34 -18.48 18.61
N ASP A 2 -16.46 -18.70 19.28
CA ASP A 2 -17.00 -17.70 20.18
C ASP A 2 -16.48 -18.08 21.56
N ASN A 3 -15.82 -17.14 22.22
CA ASN A 3 -15.23 -17.28 23.56
C ASN A 3 -13.92 -18.09 23.64
N LEU A 4 -13.06 -18.03 22.62
CA LEU A 4 -11.73 -18.67 22.66
C LEU A 4 -10.78 -17.86 23.55
N THR A 5 -10.15 -18.51 24.53
CA THR A 5 -9.05 -17.92 25.30
C THR A 5 -7.72 -18.18 24.58
N ILE A 6 -7.00 -17.10 24.31
CA ILE A 6 -5.66 -17.12 23.70
C ILE A 6 -4.66 -16.79 24.80
N ILE A 7 -3.70 -17.69 25.01
CA ILE A 7 -2.69 -17.63 26.06
C ILE A 7 -1.33 -17.38 25.42
N THR A 8 -0.56 -16.46 25.99
CA THR A 8 0.84 -16.22 25.65
C THR A 8 1.72 -16.72 26.79
N GLU A 9 2.64 -17.62 26.49
CA GLU A 9 3.72 -18.03 27.38
C GLU A 9 5.05 -17.42 26.91
N ILE A 10 5.86 -16.98 27.88
CA ILE A 10 7.24 -16.57 27.66
C ILE A 10 8.14 -17.49 28.49
N ASN A 11 9.06 -18.18 27.82
CA ASN A 11 10.00 -19.11 28.44
C ASN A 11 9.31 -20.21 29.27
N GLY A 12 8.17 -20.70 28.79
CA GLY A 12 7.39 -21.77 29.41
C GLY A 12 6.57 -21.34 30.63
N ARG A 13 6.35 -20.04 30.83
CA ARG A 13 5.46 -19.48 31.87
C ARG A 13 4.41 -18.62 31.22
N GLU A 14 3.16 -18.77 31.64
CA GLU A 14 2.07 -17.88 31.23
C GLU A 14 2.42 -16.43 31.57
N ALA A 15 2.36 -15.56 30.56
CA ALA A 15 2.65 -14.14 30.66
C ALA A 15 1.41 -13.29 30.39
N ASP A 16 0.48 -13.78 29.57
CA ASP A 16 -0.78 -13.11 29.24
C ASP A 16 -1.86 -14.11 28.83
N HIS A 17 -3.12 -13.71 28.98
CA HIS A 17 -4.24 -14.35 28.30
C HIS A 17 -5.35 -13.33 28.01
N TRP A 18 -6.09 -13.56 26.93
CA TRP A 18 -7.28 -12.78 26.61
C TRP A 18 -8.31 -13.64 25.88
N ASN A 19 -9.55 -13.14 25.77
CA ASN A 19 -10.65 -13.91 25.21
C ASN A 19 -11.29 -13.20 24.01
N THR A 20 -11.61 -13.95 22.94
CA THR A 20 -12.22 -13.41 21.72
C THR A 20 -13.61 -12.80 21.93
N ALA A 21 -14.29 -13.13 23.03
CA ALA A 21 -15.54 -12.48 23.44
C ALA A 21 -15.37 -10.98 23.74
N GLY A 22 -14.15 -10.52 23.99
CA GLY A 22 -13.84 -9.10 24.17
C GLY A 22 -13.69 -8.31 22.87
N LEU A 23 -13.76 -8.96 21.70
CA LEU A 23 -13.67 -8.28 20.40
C LEU A 23 -14.97 -7.56 20.06
N GLN A 24 -14.87 -6.37 19.48
CA GLN A 24 -16.04 -5.63 18.98
C GLN A 24 -16.67 -6.28 17.75
N ARG A 25 -15.84 -6.86 16.87
CA ARG A 25 -16.28 -7.59 15.68
C ARG A 25 -15.76 -9.02 15.72
N ASN A 26 -16.63 -9.98 15.46
CA ASN A 26 -16.24 -11.38 15.33
C ASN A 26 -15.66 -11.68 13.94
N ALA A 27 -15.21 -12.91 13.73
CA ALA A 27 -14.59 -13.34 12.47
C ALA A 27 -15.50 -13.17 11.23
N ALA A 28 -16.80 -13.48 11.36
CA ALA A 28 -17.74 -13.36 10.25
C ALA A 28 -18.04 -11.90 9.91
N GLU A 29 -18.14 -11.03 10.92
CA GLU A 29 -18.33 -9.59 10.73
C GLU A 29 -17.12 -8.94 10.09
N LEU A 30 -15.89 -9.33 10.47
CA LEU A 30 -14.66 -8.85 9.85
C LEU A 30 -14.54 -9.31 8.39
N LEU A 31 -14.82 -10.60 8.13
CA LEU A 31 -14.82 -11.15 6.77
C LEU A 31 -15.80 -10.39 5.89
N SER A 32 -17.06 -10.26 6.34
CA SER A 32 -18.11 -9.54 5.62
C SER A 32 -17.72 -8.08 5.35
N ALA A 33 -17.23 -7.37 6.37
CA ALA A 33 -16.85 -5.96 6.24
C ALA A 33 -15.66 -5.72 5.31
N LEU A 34 -14.67 -6.61 5.29
CA LEU A 34 -13.52 -6.49 4.39
C LEU A 34 -13.89 -6.92 2.95
N SER A 35 -14.62 -8.02 2.81
CA SER A 35 -15.06 -8.54 1.51
C SER A 35 -16.07 -7.66 0.78
N GLU A 36 -16.64 -6.67 1.45
CA GLU A 36 -17.54 -5.68 0.84
C GLU A 36 -16.82 -4.82 -0.21
N PHE A 37 -15.52 -4.58 -0.05
CA PHE A 37 -14.76 -3.74 -0.98
C PHE A 37 -13.44 -4.34 -1.46
N ALA A 38 -12.93 -5.37 -0.78
CA ALA A 38 -11.70 -6.06 -1.13
C ALA A 38 -11.96 -7.57 -1.21
N THR A 39 -11.92 -8.12 -2.42
CA THR A 39 -11.99 -9.56 -2.64
C THR A 39 -10.89 -10.26 -1.83
N LEU A 40 -11.20 -11.42 -1.25
CA LEU A 40 -10.26 -12.25 -0.51
C LEU A 40 -10.15 -13.61 -1.20
N ASN A 41 -8.91 -14.07 -1.40
CA ASN A 41 -8.59 -15.30 -2.09
C ASN A 41 -8.34 -16.47 -1.12
N PRO A 42 -8.44 -17.73 -1.58
CA PRO A 42 -8.02 -18.86 -0.79
C PRO A 42 -6.57 -18.73 -0.32
N GLY A 43 -6.37 -18.79 1.00
CA GLY A 43 -5.06 -18.59 1.63
C GLY A 43 -4.86 -17.21 2.27
N ASP A 44 -5.71 -16.23 1.93
CA ASP A 44 -5.72 -14.94 2.61
C ASP A 44 -6.18 -15.10 4.07
N ALA A 45 -5.66 -14.24 4.95
CA ALA A 45 -5.92 -14.30 6.38
C ALA A 45 -6.27 -12.91 6.93
N ILE A 46 -7.20 -12.89 7.89
CA ILE A 46 -7.55 -11.70 8.67
C ILE A 46 -7.17 -11.97 10.12
N LEU A 47 -6.32 -11.12 10.70
CA LEU A 47 -6.06 -11.17 12.14
C LEU A 47 -7.24 -10.57 12.90
N LEU A 48 -7.81 -11.31 13.85
CA LEU A 48 -9.09 -10.95 14.49
C LEU A 48 -9.01 -9.75 15.44
N GLY A 49 -7.81 -9.42 15.91
CA GLY A 49 -7.57 -8.33 16.84
C GLY A 49 -6.62 -8.71 17.97
N THR A 50 -6.36 -7.74 18.84
CA THR A 50 -5.50 -7.88 20.02
C THR A 50 -6.03 -7.01 21.15
N PRO A 51 -5.84 -7.38 22.42
CA PRO A 51 -6.18 -6.53 23.55
C PRO A 51 -5.27 -5.29 23.63
N GLN A 52 -5.70 -4.31 24.43
CA GLN A 52 -4.91 -3.11 24.74
C GLN A 52 -3.62 -3.46 25.50
N SER A 53 -3.72 -4.37 26.47
CA SER A 53 -2.56 -4.84 27.24
C SER A 53 -1.77 -5.84 26.42
N ARG A 54 -0.44 -5.70 26.41
CA ARG A 54 0.47 -6.59 25.68
C ARG A 54 1.71 -6.84 26.53
N VAL A 55 2.30 -8.02 26.37
CA VAL A 55 3.56 -8.38 27.01
C VAL A 55 4.75 -7.95 26.17
N GLU A 56 5.75 -7.37 26.82
CA GLU A 56 7.04 -7.05 26.20
C GLU A 56 7.84 -8.35 25.98
N ILE A 57 8.60 -8.40 24.88
CA ILE A 57 9.47 -9.52 24.52
C ILE A 57 10.89 -9.01 24.26
N ARG A 58 11.90 -9.86 24.50
CA ARG A 58 13.32 -9.50 24.38
C ARG A 58 14.13 -10.60 23.69
N PRO A 59 15.27 -10.28 23.06
CA PRO A 59 16.18 -11.29 22.53
C PRO A 59 16.51 -12.37 23.58
N GLY A 60 16.38 -13.64 23.18
CA GLY A 60 16.53 -14.81 24.04
C GLY A 60 15.21 -15.41 24.54
N ASP A 61 14.09 -14.69 24.43
CA ASP A 61 12.79 -15.22 24.80
C ASP A 61 12.31 -16.29 23.82
N ARG A 62 11.60 -17.30 24.35
CA ARG A 62 10.75 -18.20 23.57
C ARG A 62 9.29 -17.81 23.81
N VAL A 63 8.65 -17.30 22.77
CA VAL A 63 7.26 -16.85 22.82
C VAL A 63 6.38 -17.95 22.23
N ARG A 64 5.45 -18.44 23.04
CA ARG A 64 4.55 -19.53 22.67
C ARG A 64 3.10 -19.07 22.81
N ILE A 65 2.32 -19.22 21.75
CA ILE A 65 0.90 -18.89 21.69
C ILE A 65 0.09 -20.19 21.70
N LEU A 66 -0.90 -20.23 22.59
CA LEU A 66 -1.74 -21.39 22.85
C LEU A 66 -3.22 -21.00 22.79
N ALA A 67 -4.03 -21.89 22.24
CA ALA A 67 -5.49 -21.79 22.30
C ALA A 67 -6.08 -23.20 22.18
N GLU A 68 -7.21 -23.46 22.84
CA GLU A 68 -7.87 -24.77 22.79
C GLU A 68 -8.22 -25.15 21.34
N GLY A 69 -7.84 -26.36 20.92
CA GLY A 69 -8.11 -26.88 19.57
C GLY A 69 -7.11 -26.44 18.50
N PHE A 70 -6.10 -25.63 18.83
CA PHE A 70 -5.05 -25.20 17.89
C PHE A 70 -3.69 -25.83 18.23
N PRO A 71 -2.85 -26.14 17.22
CA PRO A 71 -1.45 -26.44 17.48
C PRO A 71 -0.76 -25.19 18.06
N ALA A 72 0.17 -25.42 19.00
CA ALA A 72 0.94 -24.34 19.58
C ALA A 72 1.81 -23.66 18.52
N LEU A 73 1.82 -22.33 18.50
CA LEU A 73 2.74 -21.52 17.71
C LEU A 73 3.87 -21.06 18.62
N GLU A 74 5.11 -21.43 18.33
CA GLU A 74 6.26 -21.03 19.13
C GLU A 74 7.36 -20.44 18.25
N ASN A 75 7.87 -19.26 18.64
CA ASN A 75 8.95 -18.57 17.94
C ASN A 75 9.99 -18.06 18.93
N PRO A 76 11.29 -18.24 18.66
CA PRO A 76 12.34 -17.58 19.42
C PRO A 76 12.45 -16.11 19.02
N VAL A 77 12.69 -15.25 19.99
CA VAL A 77 13.05 -13.85 19.78
C VAL A 77 14.56 -13.76 19.75
N VAL A 78 15.09 -13.17 18.69
CA VAL A 78 16.53 -13.07 18.44
C VAL A 78 16.90 -11.62 18.15
N ASP A 79 18.15 -11.27 18.40
CA ASP A 79 18.69 -9.98 17.99
C ASP A 79 18.72 -9.92 16.46
N GLU A 80 18.31 -8.81 15.85
CA GLU A 80 18.30 -8.70 14.38
C GLU A 80 19.69 -8.86 13.75
N ARG A 81 20.76 -8.63 14.51
CA ARG A 81 22.15 -8.84 14.08
C ARG A 81 22.52 -10.31 13.94
N ASP A 82 21.78 -11.20 14.62
CA ASP A 82 22.01 -12.64 14.62
C ASP A 82 21.15 -13.38 13.58
N VAL A 83 20.25 -12.66 12.90
CA VAL A 83 19.39 -13.22 11.84
C VAL A 83 20.12 -13.13 10.51
N ALA A 84 20.41 -14.28 9.91
CA ALA A 84 20.72 -14.32 8.48
C ALA A 84 19.48 -13.85 7.71
N MET A 85 19.64 -12.85 6.84
CA MET A 85 18.56 -12.34 5.97
C MET A 85 17.85 -13.52 5.31
N ALA A 86 16.68 -13.87 5.81
CA ALA A 86 15.91 -14.98 5.28
C ALA A 86 15.44 -14.56 3.88
N GLN A 87 16.01 -15.20 2.85
CA GLN A 87 15.52 -15.10 1.47
C GLN A 87 14.24 -15.92 1.33
N GLY A 88 13.21 -15.55 2.08
CA GLY A 88 11.87 -16.04 1.83
C GLY A 88 11.33 -15.28 0.62
N ALA A 89 11.13 -15.96 -0.51
CA ALA A 89 10.34 -15.39 -1.59
C ALA A 89 8.93 -15.12 -1.05
N HIS A 90 8.56 -13.86 -0.92
CA HIS A 90 7.16 -13.51 -0.64
C HIS A 90 6.34 -13.83 -1.90
N PRO A 91 5.16 -14.46 -1.76
CA PRO A 91 4.38 -14.92 -2.90
C PRO A 91 3.90 -13.76 -3.79
N HIS A 92 3.83 -12.54 -3.26
CA HIS A 92 3.41 -11.35 -3.97
C HIS A 92 4.30 -10.15 -3.63
N PRO A 93 4.59 -9.28 -4.61
CA PRO A 93 5.29 -8.02 -4.35
C PRO A 93 4.43 -7.08 -3.51
N THR A 94 5.08 -6.32 -2.62
CA THR A 94 4.42 -5.28 -1.81
C THR A 94 4.23 -4.01 -2.64
N LEU A 95 3.04 -3.38 -2.59
CA LEU A 95 2.84 -2.03 -3.11
C LEU A 95 2.81 -1.02 -1.95
N PHE A 96 3.88 -0.24 -1.84
CA PHE A 96 3.95 0.97 -1.02
C PHE A 96 3.40 2.15 -1.80
N ALA A 97 2.71 3.06 -1.12
CA ALA A 97 2.22 4.30 -1.69
C ALA A 97 2.46 5.46 -0.74
N LEU A 98 2.71 6.65 -1.30
CA LEU A 98 3.09 7.84 -0.56
C LEU A 98 1.94 8.86 -0.56
N GLY A 99 1.55 9.30 0.63
CA GLY A 99 0.66 10.46 0.75
C GLY A 99 1.45 11.77 0.80
N LEU A 100 0.91 12.81 0.16
CA LEU A 100 1.40 14.19 0.27
C LEU A 100 2.88 14.38 -0.12
N ASN A 101 3.35 13.71 -1.17
CA ASN A 101 4.75 13.74 -1.58
C ASN A 101 5.07 14.71 -2.74
N TYR A 102 4.16 15.64 -3.07
CA TYR A 102 4.41 16.72 -4.02
C TYR A 102 4.26 18.07 -3.31
N ALA A 103 5.23 18.96 -3.47
CA ALA A 103 5.25 20.27 -2.81
C ALA A 103 3.96 21.07 -3.07
N ASP A 104 3.49 21.04 -4.32
CA ASP A 104 2.29 21.71 -4.77
C ASP A 104 1.01 21.12 -4.16
N HIS A 105 0.92 19.79 -4.03
CA HIS A 105 -0.25 19.14 -3.43
C HIS A 105 -0.32 19.35 -1.90
N ALA A 106 0.84 19.39 -1.23
CA ALA A 106 0.91 19.70 0.20
C ALA A 106 0.40 21.12 0.52
N SER A 107 0.64 22.07 -0.40
CA SER A 107 0.21 23.47 -0.23
C SER A 107 -1.31 23.68 -0.30
N GLU A 108 -2.04 22.88 -1.09
CA GLU A 108 -3.50 22.98 -1.24
C GLU A 108 -4.27 22.60 0.04
N LEU A 109 -3.66 21.76 0.88
CA LEU A 109 -4.34 21.19 2.04
C LEU A 109 -4.08 21.97 3.34
N ALA A 110 -3.37 23.10 3.29
CA ALA A 110 -2.96 23.88 4.47
C ALA A 110 -2.21 23.05 5.53
N PHE A 111 -1.52 21.98 5.10
CA PHE A 111 -0.70 21.14 5.97
C PHE A 111 0.74 21.65 6.01
N THR A 112 1.37 21.57 7.18
CA THR A 112 2.83 21.61 7.26
C THR A 112 3.38 20.43 6.46
N PRO A 113 4.36 20.63 5.56
CA PRO A 113 4.99 19.51 4.86
C PRO A 113 5.42 18.43 5.85
N PRO A 114 5.16 17.15 5.55
CA PRO A 114 5.52 16.07 6.45
C PRO A 114 7.03 16.04 6.70
N THR A 115 7.44 15.80 7.94
CA THR A 115 8.87 15.69 8.30
C THR A 115 9.44 14.30 8.02
N GLU A 116 8.57 13.32 7.83
CA GLU A 116 8.89 11.94 7.45
C GLU A 116 7.86 11.42 6.43
N PRO A 117 8.21 10.45 5.57
CA PRO A 117 7.29 9.96 4.54
C PRO A 117 6.02 9.32 5.13
N LEU A 118 4.85 9.77 4.67
CA LEU A 118 3.58 9.10 4.97
C LEU A 118 3.39 7.91 4.03
N VAL A 119 3.80 6.73 4.49
CA VAL A 119 3.72 5.47 3.71
C VAL A 119 2.49 4.66 4.12
N PHE A 120 1.77 4.12 3.14
CA PHE A 120 0.74 3.10 3.33
C PHE A 120 0.91 1.95 2.34
N ILE A 121 0.28 0.80 2.63
CA ILE A 121 0.34 -0.40 1.81
C ILE A 121 -1.00 -0.63 1.12
N LYS A 122 -0.97 -1.09 -0.13
CA LYS A 122 -2.15 -1.44 -0.92
C LYS A 122 -2.21 -2.96 -1.13
N ALA A 123 -3.37 -3.56 -0.83
CA ALA A 123 -3.59 -5.00 -1.00
C ALA A 123 -3.72 -5.37 -2.50
N PRO A 124 -3.21 -6.52 -2.96
CA PRO A 124 -3.01 -6.79 -4.39
C PRO A 124 -4.29 -6.86 -5.24
N ASN A 125 -5.44 -7.19 -4.68
CA ASN A 125 -6.70 -7.25 -5.43
C ASN A 125 -7.22 -5.86 -5.87
N THR A 126 -6.62 -4.77 -5.38
CA THR A 126 -6.87 -3.44 -5.92
C THR A 126 -6.26 -3.23 -7.31
N PHE A 127 -5.27 -4.05 -7.71
CA PHE A 127 -4.59 -3.87 -8.97
C PHE A 127 -5.53 -4.12 -10.14
N ASN A 128 -5.36 -3.31 -11.17
CA ASN A 128 -6.09 -3.43 -12.43
C ASN A 128 -5.12 -3.22 -13.60
N GLY A 129 -5.44 -3.79 -14.76
CA GLY A 129 -4.61 -3.66 -15.96
C GLY A 129 -4.86 -2.37 -16.74
N ASP A 130 -4.13 -2.22 -17.83
CA ASP A 130 -4.40 -1.18 -18.83
C ASP A 130 -5.73 -1.43 -19.57
N ASN A 131 -6.40 -0.35 -19.93
CA ASN A 131 -7.67 -0.31 -20.64
C ASN A 131 -8.83 -1.07 -19.96
N GLN A 132 -8.74 -1.24 -18.63
CA GLN A 132 -9.76 -1.89 -17.81
C GLN A 132 -10.73 -0.87 -17.18
N THR A 133 -11.69 -1.35 -16.39
CA THR A 133 -12.70 -0.52 -15.71
C THR A 133 -12.45 -0.43 -14.21
N SER A 134 -12.77 0.72 -13.61
CA SER A 134 -12.77 0.92 -12.15
C SER A 134 -14.15 1.40 -11.70
N VAL A 135 -14.66 0.83 -10.61
CA VAL A 135 -16.03 1.07 -10.16
C VAL A 135 -16.08 2.33 -9.30
N ARG A 136 -16.93 3.29 -9.67
CA ARG A 136 -17.36 4.34 -8.73
C ARG A 136 -18.53 3.79 -7.91
N PRO A 137 -18.43 3.79 -6.56
CA PRO A 137 -19.53 3.34 -5.72
C PRO A 137 -20.77 4.22 -5.88
N ASP A 138 -21.94 3.64 -5.66
CA ASP A 138 -23.19 4.39 -5.67
C ASP A 138 -23.20 5.41 -4.50
N ASN A 139 -23.83 6.57 -4.74
CA ASN A 139 -24.10 7.59 -3.73
C ASN A 139 -22.87 8.23 -3.04
N VAL A 140 -21.68 8.18 -3.62
CA VAL A 140 -20.51 8.94 -3.14
C VAL A 140 -20.41 10.32 -3.80
N GLU A 141 -19.98 11.30 -3.02
CA GLU A 141 -19.81 12.68 -3.48
C GLU A 141 -18.56 12.84 -4.35
N TYR A 142 -17.43 12.22 -3.99
CA TYR A 142 -16.17 12.52 -4.67
C TYR A 142 -15.23 11.31 -4.82
N MET A 143 -14.97 10.95 -6.08
CA MET A 143 -13.96 10.00 -6.51
C MET A 143 -12.97 10.71 -7.43
N HIS A 144 -11.68 10.62 -7.16
CA HIS A 144 -10.65 11.28 -7.98
C HIS A 144 -9.50 10.35 -8.34
N TYR A 145 -8.89 10.60 -9.50
CA TYR A 145 -7.67 9.94 -9.97
C TYR A 145 -6.42 10.49 -9.28
N GLU A 146 -5.34 9.72 -9.29
CA GLU A 146 -4.02 10.14 -8.81
C GLU A 146 -2.96 9.55 -9.75
N ALA A 147 -2.48 10.31 -10.74
CA ALA A 147 -1.39 9.86 -11.60
C ALA A 147 -0.08 9.80 -10.82
N GLU A 148 0.58 8.65 -10.83
CA GLU A 148 1.83 8.43 -10.10
C GLU A 148 2.90 7.72 -10.92
N LEU A 149 4.15 8.15 -10.72
CA LEU A 149 5.33 7.36 -11.05
C LEU A 149 5.46 6.23 -10.02
N VAL A 150 5.62 4.99 -10.49
CA VAL A 150 5.88 3.82 -9.65
C VAL A 150 7.30 3.33 -9.87
N VAL A 151 8.06 3.21 -8.78
CA VAL A 151 9.42 2.64 -8.79
C VAL A 151 9.32 1.15 -8.49
N VAL A 152 9.98 0.31 -9.31
CA VAL A 152 10.02 -1.14 -9.08
C VAL A 152 11.41 -1.56 -8.59
N ILE A 153 11.44 -2.26 -7.46
CA ILE A 153 12.66 -2.80 -6.84
C ILE A 153 13.14 -4.01 -7.64
N GLY A 154 14.44 -4.05 -7.95
CA GLY A 154 15.09 -5.12 -8.71
C GLY A 154 16.06 -5.98 -7.91
N LYS A 155 16.47 -5.52 -6.73
CA LYS A 155 17.40 -6.23 -5.84
C LYS A 155 16.90 -6.12 -4.40
N THR A 156 17.12 -7.16 -3.62
CA THR A 156 16.82 -7.14 -2.18
C THR A 156 17.59 -6.01 -1.49
N ALA A 157 16.91 -5.11 -0.79
CA ALA A 157 17.49 -3.95 -0.11
C ALA A 157 17.18 -3.96 1.40
N ARG A 158 18.21 -3.79 2.22
CA ARG A 158 18.13 -3.66 3.69
C ARG A 158 19.25 -2.76 4.17
N LYS A 159 18.92 -1.73 4.96
CA LYS A 159 19.85 -0.71 5.47
C LYS A 159 20.72 -0.11 4.36
N VAL A 160 20.10 0.21 3.22
CA VAL A 160 20.75 0.80 2.05
C VAL A 160 20.85 2.31 2.23
N SER A 161 22.00 2.90 1.87
CA SER A 161 22.18 4.35 1.90
C SER A 161 21.49 5.03 0.71
N GLU A 162 21.10 6.30 0.86
CA GLU A 162 20.49 7.07 -0.24
C GLU A 162 21.41 7.12 -1.48
N ALA A 163 22.72 7.22 -1.28
CA ALA A 163 23.71 7.27 -2.36
C ALA A 163 23.76 5.97 -3.20
N GLU A 164 23.42 4.82 -2.61
CA GLU A 164 23.44 3.50 -3.25
C GLU A 164 22.06 3.05 -3.72
N ALA A 165 20.99 3.72 -3.29
CA ALA A 165 19.60 3.28 -3.47
C ALA A 165 19.22 3.02 -4.94
N MET A 166 19.70 3.84 -5.87
CA MET A 166 19.39 3.68 -7.30
C MET A 166 19.95 2.37 -7.91
N ASP A 167 20.93 1.74 -7.27
CA ASP A 167 21.45 0.43 -7.71
C ASP A 167 20.47 -0.72 -7.49
N PHE A 168 19.48 -0.51 -6.63
CA PHE A 168 18.45 -1.48 -6.27
C PHE A 168 17.17 -1.34 -7.11
N VAL A 169 17.03 -0.26 -7.89
CA VAL A 169 15.90 -0.05 -8.80
C VAL A 169 16.04 -0.95 -10.04
N ALA A 170 14.96 -1.64 -10.41
CA ALA A 170 14.82 -2.32 -11.71
C ALA A 170 14.43 -1.31 -12.80
N GLY A 171 13.43 -0.49 -12.51
CA GLY A 171 12.87 0.47 -13.46
C GLY A 171 11.62 1.15 -12.93
N TYR A 172 10.83 1.66 -13.87
CA TYR A 172 9.69 2.52 -13.60
C TYR A 172 8.45 2.03 -14.34
N THR A 173 7.28 2.18 -13.71
CA THR A 173 5.96 2.00 -14.34
C THR A 173 5.04 3.14 -13.89
N VAL A 174 3.79 3.12 -14.33
CA VAL A 174 2.76 4.13 -14.01
C VAL A 174 1.55 3.44 -13.39
N CYS A 175 0.96 4.08 -12.38
CA CYS A 175 -0.35 3.72 -11.87
C CYS A 175 -1.28 4.93 -11.76
N ASN A 176 -2.57 4.64 -11.57
CA ASN A 176 -3.59 5.59 -11.15
C ASN A 176 -4.12 5.17 -9.78
N ASP A 177 -3.79 5.90 -8.72
CA ASP A 177 -4.13 5.55 -7.33
C ASP A 177 -5.46 6.19 -6.87
N TYR A 178 -6.58 5.70 -7.41
CA TYR A 178 -7.90 6.26 -7.11
C TYR A 178 -8.19 6.33 -5.61
N ALA A 179 -8.96 7.35 -5.23
CA ALA A 179 -9.50 7.48 -3.88
C ALA A 179 -10.98 7.87 -3.90
N ILE A 180 -11.72 7.32 -2.93
CA ILE A 180 -13.09 7.73 -2.60
C ILE A 180 -13.02 8.57 -1.33
N ARG A 181 -13.20 9.89 -1.46
CA ARG A 181 -12.99 10.83 -0.33
C ARG A 181 -13.98 10.60 0.80
N ASP A 182 -15.21 10.23 0.47
CA ASP A 182 -16.31 9.96 1.40
C ASP A 182 -15.97 8.89 2.46
N TYR A 183 -15.04 7.97 2.15
CA TYR A 183 -14.68 6.87 3.04
C TYR A 183 -13.41 7.13 3.87
N LEU A 184 -12.84 8.33 3.77
CA LEU A 184 -11.70 8.72 4.60
C LEU A 184 -12.10 8.81 6.07
N GLU A 185 -11.30 8.16 6.90
CA GLU A 185 -11.41 8.18 8.36
C GLU A 185 -10.05 8.56 8.97
N ASN A 186 -10.04 8.86 10.27
CA ASN A 186 -8.83 9.29 10.98
C ASN A 186 -8.11 8.13 11.70
N TYR A 187 -8.38 6.89 11.29
CA TYR A 187 -7.69 5.69 11.77
C TYR A 187 -6.90 5.09 10.62
N TYR A 188 -5.58 4.96 10.80
CA TYR A 188 -4.64 4.51 9.76
C TYR A 188 -4.88 5.21 8.42
N ARG A 189 -4.90 6.55 8.43
CA ARG A 189 -5.27 7.38 7.28
C ARG A 189 -4.12 7.46 6.25
N PRO A 190 -4.36 7.23 4.96
CA PRO A 190 -5.61 6.75 4.35
C PRO A 190 -5.82 5.24 4.56
N ASN A 191 -7.06 4.84 4.87
CA ASN A 191 -7.40 3.45 5.23
C ASN A 191 -7.75 2.59 3.99
N LEU A 192 -7.84 1.27 4.19
CA LEU A 192 -8.09 0.27 3.13
C LEU A 192 -9.39 0.50 2.35
N ARG A 193 -10.47 0.97 3.00
CA ARG A 193 -11.75 1.20 2.33
C ARG A 193 -11.66 2.32 1.29
N VAL A 194 -10.67 3.20 1.42
CA VAL A 194 -10.33 4.23 0.43
C VAL A 194 -9.37 3.69 -0.62
N LYS A 195 -8.28 3.05 -0.19
CA LYS A 195 -7.07 2.81 -1.02
C LYS A 195 -6.81 1.36 -1.42
N SER A 196 -7.66 0.39 -1.05
CA SER A 196 -7.49 -1.03 -1.42
C SER A 196 -8.80 -1.65 -1.91
N ARG A 197 -9.63 -0.86 -2.59
CA ARG A 197 -10.84 -1.34 -3.25
C ARG A 197 -10.49 -2.12 -4.53
N ASP A 198 -11.24 -3.16 -4.83
CA ASP A 198 -11.01 -4.01 -6.00
C ASP A 198 -10.94 -3.21 -7.31
N GLY A 199 -9.87 -3.41 -8.08
CA GLY A 199 -9.68 -2.79 -9.39
C GLY A 199 -9.53 -1.25 -9.39
N LEU A 200 -9.39 -0.59 -8.24
CA LEU A 200 -9.20 0.87 -8.13
C LEU A 200 -7.73 1.32 -8.21
N THR A 201 -6.83 0.44 -8.61
CA THR A 201 -5.44 0.79 -8.90
C THR A 201 -5.01 0.25 -10.26
N PRO A 202 -5.45 0.87 -11.37
CA PRO A 202 -4.84 0.64 -12.66
C PRO A 202 -3.32 0.79 -12.56
N ILE A 203 -2.57 -0.20 -13.03
CA ILE A 203 -1.12 -0.18 -13.07
C ILE A 203 -0.63 -0.83 -14.37
N SER A 204 0.33 -0.19 -15.04
CA SER A 204 0.90 -0.72 -16.26
C SER A 204 1.76 -1.96 -15.96
N PRO A 205 1.59 -3.08 -16.70
CA PRO A 205 2.46 -4.25 -16.55
C PRO A 205 3.86 -4.03 -17.14
N ASN A 206 4.05 -2.96 -17.91
CA ASN A 206 5.32 -2.65 -18.56
C ASN A 206 6.23 -1.88 -17.62
N ILE A 207 7.44 -2.38 -17.42
CA ILE A 207 8.48 -1.70 -16.64
C ILE A 207 9.51 -1.15 -17.62
N VAL A 208 9.68 0.17 -17.62
CA VAL A 208 10.77 0.83 -18.35
C VAL A 208 12.06 0.67 -17.52
N PRO A 209 13.11 0.02 -18.04
CA PRO A 209 14.33 -0.20 -17.28
C PRO A 209 14.95 1.12 -16.82
N LYS A 210 15.56 1.15 -15.63
CA LYS A 210 16.16 2.39 -15.10
C LYS A 210 17.16 3.06 -16.03
N ALA A 211 17.88 2.28 -16.85
CA ALA A 211 18.87 2.79 -17.79
C ALA A 211 18.26 3.61 -18.94
N ALA A 212 16.97 3.43 -19.23
CA ALA A 212 16.25 4.21 -20.24
C ALA A 212 15.74 5.56 -19.71
N ILE A 213 15.73 5.75 -18.38
CA ILE A 213 15.28 6.97 -17.70
C ILE A 213 16.46 7.49 -16.87
N PRO A 214 17.37 8.29 -17.47
CA PRO A 214 18.57 8.76 -16.79
C PRO A 214 18.27 9.75 -15.66
N ASP A 215 17.15 10.47 -15.74
CA ASP A 215 16.71 11.45 -14.75
C ASP A 215 15.24 11.21 -14.36
N PRO A 216 14.97 10.38 -13.34
CA PRO A 216 13.60 10.07 -12.92
C PRO A 216 12.92 11.21 -12.13
N HIS A 217 13.67 12.26 -11.78
CA HIS A 217 13.18 13.46 -11.07
C HIS A 217 12.91 14.62 -12.03
N ASN A 218 12.80 14.35 -13.34
CA ASN A 218 12.45 15.33 -14.36
C ASN A 218 11.44 14.77 -15.36
N LEU A 219 10.44 14.04 -14.87
CA LEU A 219 9.40 13.42 -15.68
C LEU A 219 8.10 14.19 -15.53
N THR A 220 7.41 14.45 -16.64
CA THR A 220 6.08 15.05 -16.62
C THR A 220 5.02 13.98 -16.35
N LEU A 221 4.10 14.25 -15.43
CA LEU A 221 2.89 13.46 -15.19
C LEU A 221 1.66 14.24 -15.64
N ARG A 222 0.72 13.57 -16.31
CA ARG A 222 -0.54 14.16 -16.76
C ARG A 222 -1.71 13.23 -16.53
N THR A 223 -2.86 13.80 -16.24
CA THR A 223 -4.15 13.09 -16.26
C THR A 223 -5.13 13.79 -17.19
N PHE A 224 -5.74 13.01 -18.07
CA PHE A 224 -6.81 13.44 -18.96
C PHE A 224 -8.11 12.74 -18.59
N VAL A 225 -9.22 13.48 -18.62
CA VAL A 225 -10.57 12.92 -18.48
C VAL A 225 -11.34 13.25 -19.74
N ASN A 226 -11.77 12.24 -20.49
CA ASN A 226 -12.44 12.39 -21.79
C ASN A 226 -11.64 13.28 -22.78
N GLY A 227 -10.32 13.19 -22.72
CA GLY A 227 -9.39 13.98 -23.54
C GLY A 227 -9.07 15.38 -23.04
N GLU A 228 -9.74 15.87 -21.98
CA GLU A 228 -9.43 17.15 -21.34
C GLU A 228 -8.30 16.97 -20.33
N LEU A 229 -7.23 17.75 -20.43
CA LEU A 229 -6.16 17.78 -19.44
C LEU A 229 -6.68 18.36 -18.13
N ARG A 230 -6.61 17.59 -17.04
CA ARG A 230 -7.13 17.98 -15.71
C ARG A 230 -6.04 18.04 -14.63
N GLN A 231 -4.96 17.28 -14.80
CA GLN A 231 -3.83 17.22 -13.88
C GLN A 231 -2.53 17.31 -14.67
N GLU A 232 -1.58 18.11 -14.19
CA GLU A 232 -0.23 18.18 -14.74
C GLU A 232 0.75 18.50 -13.61
N GLY A 233 1.89 17.82 -13.59
CA GLY A 233 2.97 18.07 -12.64
C GLY A 233 4.28 17.43 -13.11
N THR A 234 5.33 17.59 -12.31
CA THR A 234 6.65 17.01 -12.61
C THR A 234 7.23 16.31 -11.39
N THR A 235 7.92 15.19 -11.60
CA THR A 235 8.64 14.48 -10.53
C THR A 235 9.77 15.31 -9.90
N ALA A 236 10.11 16.47 -10.47
CA ALA A 236 11.01 17.44 -9.85
C ALA A 236 10.42 18.03 -8.54
N ASP A 237 9.10 17.98 -8.39
CA ASP A 237 8.38 18.50 -7.22
C ASP A 237 8.19 17.46 -6.10
N LEU A 238 8.77 16.26 -6.25
CA LEU A 238 8.77 15.24 -5.19
C LEU A 238 9.44 15.79 -3.93
N ILE A 239 8.73 15.76 -2.80
CA ILE A 239 9.27 16.21 -1.50
C ILE A 239 10.34 15.24 -1.01
N PHE A 240 10.03 13.95 -1.02
CA PHE A 240 10.95 12.87 -0.72
C PHE A 240 11.36 12.18 -2.03
N SER A 241 12.66 12.22 -2.32
CA SER A 241 13.24 11.67 -3.53
C SER A 241 13.13 10.14 -3.56
N ILE A 242 13.09 9.54 -4.76
CA ILE A 242 13.16 8.07 -4.95
C ILE A 242 14.29 7.40 -4.12
N PRO A 243 15.56 7.84 -4.18
CA PRO A 243 16.61 7.21 -3.39
C PRO A 243 16.41 7.39 -1.89
N TYR A 244 15.86 8.53 -1.43
CA TYR A 244 15.52 8.75 -0.04
C TYR A 244 14.44 7.77 0.44
N LEU A 245 13.37 7.58 -0.33
CA LEU A 245 12.28 6.65 -0.01
C LEU A 245 12.77 5.21 0.12
N ILE A 246 13.65 4.77 -0.79
CA ILE A 246 14.24 3.43 -0.74
C ILE A 246 15.12 3.28 0.51
N ALA A 247 15.98 4.26 0.80
CA ALA A 247 16.82 4.25 2.00
C ALA A 247 15.96 4.19 3.27
N TYR A 248 14.95 5.06 3.37
CA TYR A 248 14.00 5.13 4.47
C TYR A 248 13.29 3.80 4.73
N LEU A 249 12.66 3.22 3.70
CA LEU A 249 11.96 1.94 3.85
C LEU A 249 12.93 0.81 4.20
N SER A 250 14.11 0.78 3.57
CA SER A 250 15.09 -0.29 3.79
C SER A 250 15.71 -0.26 5.19
N GLU A 251 15.65 0.88 5.89
CA GLU A 251 16.16 1.03 7.25
C GLU A 251 15.44 0.08 8.21
N PHE A 252 14.10 0.07 8.16
CA PHE A 252 13.26 -0.68 9.10
C PHE A 252 12.61 -1.93 8.51
N MET A 253 12.46 -2.06 7.18
CA MET A 253 12.05 -3.34 6.54
C MET A 253 12.99 -3.79 5.40
N THR A 254 12.79 -4.99 4.86
CA THR A 254 13.52 -5.46 3.68
C THR A 254 12.66 -5.22 2.46
N LEU A 255 13.18 -4.56 1.44
CA LEU A 255 12.54 -4.49 0.12
C LEU A 255 13.01 -5.67 -0.72
N GLN A 256 12.09 -6.30 -1.44
CA GLN A 256 12.37 -7.45 -2.31
C GLN A 256 12.22 -7.08 -3.79
N PRO A 257 12.89 -7.82 -4.70
CA PRO A 257 12.63 -7.69 -6.12
C PRO A 257 11.14 -7.87 -6.43
N GLY A 258 10.58 -6.92 -7.19
CA GLY A 258 9.16 -6.85 -7.51
C GLY A 258 8.37 -5.87 -6.63
N ASP A 259 8.85 -5.52 -5.44
CA ASP A 259 8.19 -4.50 -4.61
C ASP A 259 8.11 -3.17 -5.37
N MET A 260 7.02 -2.44 -5.13
CA MET A 260 6.65 -1.23 -5.87
C MET A 260 6.45 -0.07 -4.90
N ILE A 261 6.88 1.13 -5.32
CA ILE A 261 6.69 2.38 -4.58
C ILE A 261 5.98 3.37 -5.49
N ALA A 262 4.68 3.60 -5.25
CA ALA A 262 3.91 4.68 -5.86
C ALA A 262 4.25 5.99 -5.15
N THR A 263 4.85 6.93 -5.89
CA THR A 263 5.61 8.05 -5.32
C THR A 263 4.78 9.26 -4.93
N GLY A 264 3.46 9.19 -5.03
CA GLY A 264 2.52 10.28 -4.82
C GLY A 264 2.09 10.94 -6.14
N THR A 265 1.15 11.87 -6.01
CA THR A 265 0.54 12.58 -7.14
C THR A 265 0.63 14.11 -6.99
N PRO A 266 0.74 14.87 -8.10
CA PRO A 266 0.70 16.34 -8.05
C PRO A 266 -0.70 16.89 -7.78
N LYS A 267 -0.82 18.22 -7.63
CA LYS A 267 -2.12 18.91 -7.56
C LYS A 267 -2.96 18.71 -8.82
N GLY A 268 -4.25 19.09 -8.78
CA GLY A 268 -5.16 18.99 -9.93
C GLY A 268 -6.07 17.75 -9.90
N LEU A 269 -6.48 17.35 -8.70
CA LEU A 269 -7.48 16.31 -8.50
C LEU A 269 -8.86 16.84 -8.91
N SER A 270 -9.64 16.03 -9.64
CA SER A 270 -11.03 16.35 -9.96
C SER A 270 -11.91 15.10 -9.92
N ASP A 271 -13.21 15.32 -9.75
CA ASP A 271 -14.19 14.25 -9.68
C ASP A 271 -14.32 13.50 -11.02
N VAL A 272 -14.46 12.17 -10.97
CA VAL A 272 -14.69 11.30 -12.14
C VAL A 272 -15.90 10.40 -11.96
N VAL A 273 -16.71 10.24 -13.00
CA VAL A 273 -18.04 9.59 -12.94
C VAL A 273 -18.17 8.47 -13.97
N PRO A 274 -19.12 7.52 -13.80
CA PRO A 274 -19.36 6.46 -14.76
C PRO A 274 -19.52 6.98 -16.19
N GLY A 275 -18.81 6.36 -17.13
CA GLY A 275 -18.71 6.78 -18.53
C GLY A 275 -17.43 7.56 -18.84
N ASP A 276 -16.72 8.08 -17.84
CA ASP A 276 -15.46 8.78 -18.05
C ASP A 276 -14.34 7.82 -18.48
N GLU A 277 -13.58 8.23 -19.51
CA GLU A 277 -12.27 7.68 -19.80
C GLU A 277 -11.20 8.52 -19.10
N VAL A 278 -10.48 7.90 -18.17
CA VAL A 278 -9.37 8.50 -17.44
C VAL A 278 -8.06 7.95 -17.97
N VAL A 279 -7.18 8.84 -18.39
CA VAL A 279 -5.86 8.49 -18.92
C VAL A 279 -4.81 9.15 -18.05
N VAL A 280 -3.96 8.35 -17.43
CA VAL A 280 -2.74 8.85 -16.78
C VAL A 280 -1.53 8.59 -17.67
N GLU A 281 -0.61 9.54 -17.73
CA GLU A 281 0.59 9.44 -18.54
C GLU A 281 1.79 9.97 -17.77
N VAL A 282 2.89 9.22 -17.80
CA VAL A 282 4.19 9.63 -17.30
C VAL A 282 5.18 9.59 -18.45
N GLU A 283 5.77 10.75 -18.74
CA GLU A 283 6.68 10.96 -19.86
C GLU A 283 7.81 9.93 -19.89
N GLY A 284 8.01 9.30 -21.05
CA GLY A 284 9.05 8.26 -21.25
C GLY A 284 8.78 6.93 -20.54
N VAL A 285 7.79 6.84 -19.65
CA VAL A 285 7.49 5.65 -18.84
C VAL A 285 6.26 4.91 -19.40
N GLY A 286 5.13 5.59 -19.56
CA GLY A 286 3.93 4.92 -20.05
C GLY A 286 2.68 5.78 -20.03
N ARG A 287 1.68 5.28 -20.76
CA ARG A 287 0.32 5.83 -20.84
C ARG A 287 -0.65 4.73 -20.47
N LEU A 288 -1.52 4.99 -19.52
CA LEU A 288 -2.41 4.02 -18.90
C LEU A 288 -3.85 4.52 -18.96
N VAL A 289 -4.73 3.73 -19.55
CA VAL A 289 -6.14 4.05 -19.77
C VAL A 289 -7.01 3.26 -18.78
N ASN A 290 -8.01 3.91 -18.22
CA ASN A 290 -9.03 3.30 -17.40
C ASN A 290 -10.40 3.93 -17.67
N ARG A 291 -11.49 3.17 -17.46
CA ARG A 291 -12.85 3.67 -17.61
C ARG A 291 -13.64 3.55 -16.32
N ILE A 292 -14.29 4.63 -15.92
CA ILE A 292 -15.13 4.61 -14.73
C ILE A 292 -16.47 3.97 -15.09
N VAL A 293 -16.94 3.07 -14.24
CA VAL A 293 -18.24 2.39 -14.39
C VAL A 293 -19.04 2.47 -13.09
N SER A 294 -20.36 2.36 -13.18
CA SER A 294 -21.23 2.23 -12.01
C SER A 294 -21.16 0.81 -11.44
N GLU A 295 -21.63 0.62 -10.20
CA GLU A 295 -21.77 -0.71 -9.62
C GLU A 295 -22.61 -1.63 -10.51
N GLU A 296 -23.73 -1.14 -11.04
CA GLU A 296 -24.62 -1.93 -11.91
C GLU A 296 -23.95 -2.40 -13.21
N THR A 297 -23.05 -1.60 -13.77
CA THR A 297 -22.32 -1.97 -15.00
C THR A 297 -21.26 -3.04 -14.74
N ALA A 298 -20.77 -3.14 -13.50
CA ALA A 298 -19.70 -4.05 -13.11
C ALA A 298 -20.18 -5.39 -12.54
N LYS A 299 -21.46 -5.51 -12.20
CA LYS A 299 -22.11 -6.78 -11.79
C LYS A 299 -22.20 -7.76 -12.95
#